data_AF-A0A2V9SWH6-F1
#
_entry.id   AF-A0A2V9SWH6-F1
#
_cell.length_a   1.000
_cell.length_b   1.000
_cell.length_c   1.000
_cell.angle_alpha   90.00
_cell.angle_beta   90.00
_cell.angle_gamma   90.00
#
_symmetry.space_group_name_H-M   'P 1'
#
loop_
_entity.id
_entity.type
_entity.pdbx_description
1 polymer ?
#
loop_
_entity_poly.entity_id
_entity_poly.type
_entity_poly.pdbx_seq_one_letter_code
_entity_poly.pdbx_strand_id
1 'polypeptide(L)'
;DILDKDYTITAEITVPKGGAEGMIVTLGGRFGGYGLYLLKGKPVFCYNFLDLERFRWEGGLGLARDILGSALKPGNHTLVFDFKYDGPGPAKGGTGVFTVDGKELAKKTIKHTIPLMMTIDETFDIGVDTRTAVDSSYTLPFRFTGTIDKLTFKLGPSQLSVADKKAAEEAYAKAND
;
A
#
# COMPACT_ATOMS: atom_id res chain seq x y z
N ASP A 1 -2.29 12.28 2.76
CA ASP A 1 -3.00 11.23 2.01
C ASP A 1 -2.36 11.04 0.62
N ILE A 2 -2.29 9.80 0.14
CA ILE A 2 -1.76 9.35 -1.16
C ILE A 2 -2.71 9.61 -2.34
N LEU A 3 -3.97 9.97 -2.09
CA LEU A 3 -4.95 10.25 -3.13
C LEU A 3 -4.49 11.29 -4.15
N ASP A 4 -4.76 11.02 -5.43
CA ASP A 4 -4.51 11.90 -6.58
C ASP A 4 -3.08 12.41 -6.70
N LYS A 5 -2.10 11.59 -6.29
CA LYS A 5 -0.68 11.94 -6.24
C LYS A 5 0.17 10.80 -6.74
N ASP A 6 1.35 11.15 -7.26
CA ASP A 6 2.45 10.20 -7.27
C ASP A 6 2.88 9.96 -5.81
N TYR A 7 3.25 8.74 -5.47
CA TYR A 7 3.78 8.46 -4.13
C TYR A 7 4.79 7.34 -4.13
N THR A 8 5.72 7.42 -3.17
CA THR A 8 6.68 6.37 -2.86
C THR A 8 6.56 6.02 -1.39
N ILE A 9 6.49 4.72 -1.09
CA ILE A 9 6.56 4.16 0.26
C ILE A 9 7.85 3.36 0.34
N THR A 10 8.76 3.77 1.21
CA THR A 10 10.04 3.07 1.45
C THR A 10 10.07 2.54 2.86
N ALA A 11 10.22 1.23 3.00
CA ALA A 11 10.43 0.56 4.28
C ALA A 11 11.81 -0.09 4.31
N GLU A 12 12.60 0.29 5.31
CA GLU A 12 13.86 -0.34 5.68
C GLU A 12 13.58 -1.26 6.86
N ILE A 13 13.79 -2.56 6.68
CA ILE A 13 13.46 -3.59 7.66
C ILE A 13 14.63 -4.53 7.89
N THR A 14 14.64 -5.15 9.07
CA THR A 14 15.55 -6.24 9.42
C THR A 14 14.76 -7.54 9.64
N VAL A 15 15.09 -8.57 8.87
CA VAL A 15 14.53 -9.93 8.96
C VAL A 15 15.43 -10.78 9.87
N PRO A 16 14.92 -11.39 10.95
CA PRO A 16 15.72 -12.21 11.84
C PRO A 16 16.03 -13.59 11.22
N LYS A 17 16.90 -14.37 11.87
CA LYS A 17 17.36 -15.69 11.38
C LYS A 17 16.21 -16.67 11.06
N GLY A 18 15.07 -16.55 11.75
CA GLY A 18 13.88 -17.39 11.54
C GLY A 18 12.95 -16.92 10.42
N GLY A 19 13.28 -15.84 9.70
CA GLY A 19 12.36 -15.16 8.79
C GLY A 19 11.46 -14.16 9.50
N ALA A 20 10.65 -13.42 8.74
CA ALA A 20 9.70 -12.45 9.28
C ALA A 20 8.34 -12.59 8.60
N GLU A 21 7.30 -12.19 9.32
CA GLU A 21 5.91 -12.14 8.87
C GLU A 21 5.23 -10.94 9.53
N GLY A 22 4.19 -10.39 8.92
CA GLY A 22 3.33 -9.39 9.52
C GLY A 22 3.31 -8.05 8.81
N MET A 23 2.52 -7.14 9.36
CA MET A 23 2.24 -5.82 8.79
C MET A 23 3.39 -4.83 8.99
N ILE A 24 3.90 -4.24 7.91
CA ILE A 24 4.91 -3.16 8.01
C ILE A 24 4.20 -1.82 8.16
N VAL A 25 3.25 -1.51 7.26
CA VAL A 25 2.38 -0.34 7.37
C VAL A 25 1.03 -0.61 6.73
N THR A 26 -0.03 -0.14 7.36
CA THR A 26 -1.38 -0.12 6.79
C THR A 26 -2.05 1.22 7.00
N LEU A 27 -2.87 1.61 6.04
CA LEU A 27 -3.87 2.66 6.20
C LEU A 27 -5.17 2.13 5.63
N GLY A 28 -6.16 1.96 6.50
CA GLY A 28 -7.44 1.35 6.13
C GLY A 28 -7.53 -0.11 6.53
N GLY A 29 -8.49 -0.80 5.91
CA GLY A 29 -8.85 -2.16 6.30
C GLY A 29 -9.83 -2.77 5.31
N ARG A 30 -10.86 -3.45 5.82
CA ARG A 30 -11.79 -4.25 4.99
C ARG A 30 -12.45 -3.42 3.88
N PHE A 31 -12.80 -2.17 4.15
CA PHE A 31 -13.60 -1.32 3.25
C PHE A 31 -12.79 -0.43 2.33
N GLY A 32 -11.47 -0.52 2.35
CA GLY A 32 -10.59 0.28 1.52
C GLY A 32 -9.28 0.57 2.20
N GLY A 33 -8.27 0.92 1.43
CA GLY A 33 -6.95 1.27 1.97
C GLY A 33 -5.80 0.61 1.24
N TYR A 34 -4.65 0.56 1.90
CA TYR A 34 -3.50 -0.20 1.46
C TYR A 34 -2.74 -0.80 2.64
N GLY A 35 -1.96 -1.85 2.34
CA GLY A 35 -1.03 -2.44 3.29
C GLY A 35 0.26 -2.89 2.59
N LEU A 36 1.40 -2.64 3.24
CA LEU A 36 2.69 -3.22 2.92
C LEU A 36 3.04 -4.21 4.03
N TYR A 37 3.27 -5.47 3.68
CA TYR A 37 3.49 -6.53 4.67
C TYR A 37 4.34 -7.67 4.13
N LEU A 38 4.82 -8.52 5.03
CA LEU A 38 5.39 -9.82 4.68
C LEU A 38 4.37 -10.92 4.96
N LEU A 39 4.02 -11.71 3.94
CA LEU A 39 3.17 -12.88 4.07
C LEU A 39 4.00 -14.13 3.84
N LYS A 40 4.14 -14.99 4.88
CA LYS A 40 5.06 -16.15 4.83
C LYS A 40 6.47 -15.73 4.40
N GLY A 41 6.93 -14.58 4.88
CA GLY A 41 8.21 -13.97 4.51
C GLY A 41 8.31 -13.35 3.11
N LYS A 42 7.23 -13.35 2.32
CA LYS A 42 7.22 -12.75 0.97
C LYS A 42 6.66 -11.33 1.00
N PRO A 43 7.32 -10.34 0.38
CA PRO A 43 6.82 -8.98 0.34
C PRO A 43 5.54 -8.86 -0.49
N VAL A 44 4.55 -8.16 0.07
CA VAL A 44 3.28 -7.86 -0.57
C VAL A 44 2.94 -6.40 -0.36
N PHE A 45 2.60 -5.70 -1.43
CA PHE A 45 1.83 -4.46 -1.36
C PHE A 45 0.42 -4.72 -1.87
N CYS A 46 -0.58 -4.47 -1.02
CA CYS A 46 -2.00 -4.61 -1.35
C CYS A 46 -2.65 -3.23 -1.37
N TYR A 47 -3.42 -2.93 -2.41
CA TYR A 47 -4.33 -1.81 -2.49
C TYR A 47 -5.76 -2.34 -2.55
N ASN A 48 -6.54 -2.12 -1.49
CA ASN A 48 -7.94 -2.49 -1.42
C ASN A 48 -8.80 -1.37 -2.00
N PHE A 49 -9.30 -1.56 -3.22
CA PHE A 49 -10.22 -0.65 -3.87
C PHE A 49 -11.64 -0.93 -3.41
N LEU A 50 -11.95 -0.42 -2.21
CA LEU A 50 -13.30 -0.37 -1.65
C LEU A 50 -14.01 -1.73 -1.49
N ASP A 51 -13.26 -2.80 -1.22
CA ASP A 51 -13.73 -4.19 -1.21
C ASP A 51 -14.30 -4.69 -2.56
N LEU A 52 -14.28 -3.85 -3.60
CA LEU A 52 -14.67 -4.20 -4.97
C LEU A 52 -13.57 -5.03 -5.64
N GLU A 53 -12.32 -4.62 -5.44
CA GLU A 53 -11.15 -5.30 -5.98
C GLU A 53 -9.93 -5.08 -5.07
N ARG A 54 -9.06 -6.08 -4.97
CA ARG A 54 -7.76 -5.97 -4.28
C ARG A 54 -6.63 -6.12 -5.29
N PHE A 55 -5.92 -5.03 -5.52
CA PHE A 55 -4.73 -5.04 -6.36
C PHE A 55 -3.52 -5.40 -5.51
N ARG A 56 -2.86 -6.51 -5.85
CA ARG A 56 -1.60 -6.89 -5.21
C ARG A 56 -0.41 -6.78 -6.15
N TRP A 57 0.67 -6.25 -5.60
CA TRP A 57 2.03 -6.32 -6.11
C TRP A 57 2.81 -7.23 -5.18
N GLU A 58 3.11 -8.41 -5.69
CA GLU A 58 3.81 -9.45 -4.96
C GLU A 58 4.63 -10.27 -5.95
N GLY A 59 5.75 -10.80 -5.50
CA GLY A 59 6.56 -11.72 -6.28
C GLY A 59 6.54 -13.08 -5.62
N GLY A 60 6.17 -14.10 -6.38
CA GLY A 60 6.32 -15.47 -5.90
C GLY A 60 5.18 -16.00 -5.04
N LEU A 61 3.98 -15.42 -5.09
CA LEU A 61 2.76 -16.00 -4.52
C LEU A 61 1.89 -16.53 -5.69
N GLY A 62 1.63 -17.84 -5.74
CA GLY A 62 0.91 -18.56 -6.80
C GLY A 62 1.61 -19.85 -7.28
N LEU A 63 0.85 -20.91 -7.59
CA LEU A 63 1.30 -22.30 -7.83
C LEU A 63 2.60 -22.48 -8.65
N ALA A 64 2.81 -21.72 -9.73
CA ALA A 64 4.00 -21.86 -10.57
C ALA A 64 5.21 -21.00 -10.11
N ARG A 65 4.96 -19.94 -9.35
CA ARG A 65 6.00 -19.02 -8.86
C ARG A 65 6.31 -19.20 -7.36
N ASP A 66 5.45 -19.88 -6.61
CA ASP A 66 5.67 -20.28 -5.20
C ASP A 66 6.85 -21.26 -5.05
N ILE A 67 7.16 -22.01 -6.10
CA ILE A 67 8.31 -22.95 -6.15
C ILE A 67 9.63 -22.18 -6.22
N LEU A 68 9.63 -20.95 -6.76
CA LEU A 68 10.84 -20.16 -7.08
C LEU A 68 10.95 -18.82 -6.33
N GLY A 69 9.85 -18.27 -5.83
CA GLY A 69 9.80 -17.00 -5.10
C GLY A 69 10.07 -17.21 -3.62
N SER A 70 11.33 -17.03 -3.23
CA SER A 70 11.81 -17.25 -1.88
C SER A 70 11.35 -16.14 -0.94
N ALA A 71 10.96 -16.49 0.29
CA ALA A 71 10.88 -15.54 1.38
C ALA A 71 12.17 -14.70 1.49
N LEU A 72 12.06 -13.48 2.03
CA LEU A 72 13.24 -12.67 2.34
C LEU A 72 14.19 -13.46 3.25
N LYS A 73 15.48 -13.37 2.92
CA LYS A 73 16.52 -14.00 3.74
C LYS A 73 16.71 -13.21 5.03
N PRO A 74 17.33 -13.79 6.06
CA PRO A 74 17.75 -13.01 7.22
C PRO A 74 18.70 -11.86 6.82
N GLY A 75 18.52 -10.70 7.43
CA GLY A 75 19.32 -9.50 7.16
C GLY A 75 18.47 -8.25 6.88
N ASN A 76 19.16 -7.20 6.46
CA ASN A 76 18.53 -5.91 6.16
C ASN A 76 17.99 -5.90 4.74
N HIS A 77 16.79 -5.36 4.57
CA HIS A 77 16.12 -5.24 3.29
C HIS A 77 15.49 -3.87 3.11
N THR A 78 15.48 -3.38 1.87
CA THR A 78 14.76 -2.15 1.49
C THR A 78 13.62 -2.50 0.54
N LEU A 79 12.39 -2.25 0.98
CA LEU A 79 11.18 -2.41 0.19
C LEU A 79 10.71 -1.04 -0.30
N VAL A 80 10.50 -0.90 -1.61
CA VAL A 80 10.05 0.37 -2.20
C VAL A 80 8.85 0.13 -3.09
N PHE A 81 7.72 0.74 -2.73
CA PHE A 81 6.54 0.79 -3.58
C PHE A 81 6.41 2.19 -4.18
N ASP A 82 6.57 2.29 -5.50
CA ASP A 82 6.41 3.52 -6.27
C ASP A 82 5.12 3.46 -7.08
N PHE A 83 4.28 4.48 -6.94
CA PHE A 83 3.06 4.61 -7.71
C PHE A 83 3.07 5.90 -8.53
N LYS A 84 2.99 5.74 -9.85
CA LYS A 84 2.84 6.84 -10.80
C LYS A 84 1.37 7.03 -11.13
N TYR A 85 0.80 8.16 -10.73
CA TYR A 85 -0.62 8.45 -10.92
C TYR A 85 -0.88 9.00 -12.33
N ASP A 86 -1.96 8.52 -12.96
CA ASP A 86 -2.35 8.89 -14.33
C ASP A 86 -3.27 10.13 -14.34
N GLY A 87 -2.96 11.11 -13.49
CA GLY A 87 -3.69 12.37 -13.40
C GLY A 87 -3.71 13.17 -14.72
N PRO A 88 -4.47 14.27 -14.78
CA PRO A 88 -5.11 14.95 -13.66
C PRO A 88 -6.55 14.46 -13.36
N GLY A 89 -7.06 14.93 -12.23
CA GLY A 89 -8.43 14.69 -11.75
C GLY A 89 -8.51 13.60 -10.68
N PRO A 90 -9.68 13.40 -10.06
CA PRO A 90 -9.85 12.42 -9.00
C PRO A 90 -9.89 10.99 -9.54
N ALA A 91 -9.49 10.02 -8.71
CA ALA A 91 -9.75 8.60 -8.92
C ALA A 91 -9.18 7.98 -10.20
N LYS A 92 -8.17 8.61 -10.81
CA LYS A 92 -7.49 8.07 -11.98
C LYS A 92 -6.71 6.83 -11.61
N GLY A 93 -6.37 6.07 -12.65
CA GLY A 93 -5.50 4.93 -12.51
C GLY A 93 -4.06 5.32 -12.20
N GLY A 94 -3.19 4.35 -12.34
CA GLY A 94 -1.76 4.57 -12.25
C GLY A 94 -1.00 3.27 -12.36
N THR A 95 0.31 3.40 -12.44
CA THR A 95 1.21 2.26 -12.51
C THR A 95 2.01 2.16 -11.22
N GLY A 96 1.84 1.04 -10.51
CA GLY A 96 2.64 0.67 -9.35
C GLY A 96 3.82 -0.20 -9.76
N VAL A 97 4.99 0.07 -9.17
CA VAL A 97 6.20 -0.74 -9.25
C VAL A 97 6.64 -1.06 -7.82
N PHE A 98 6.79 -2.35 -7.52
CA PHE A 98 7.26 -2.81 -6.23
C PHE A 98 8.66 -3.40 -6.38
N THR A 99 9.60 -2.90 -5.58
CA THR A 99 11.04 -3.20 -5.67
C THR A 99 11.55 -3.68 -4.31
N VAL A 100 12.43 -4.68 -4.33
CA VAL A 100 13.10 -5.22 -3.14
C VAL A 100 14.60 -5.18 -3.38
N ASP A 101 15.35 -4.51 -2.50
CA ASP A 101 16.82 -4.36 -2.60
C ASP A 101 17.27 -3.85 -3.97
N GLY A 102 16.53 -2.89 -4.52
CA GLY A 102 16.79 -2.28 -5.83
C GLY A 102 16.40 -3.15 -7.04
N LYS A 103 15.76 -4.31 -6.84
CA LYS A 103 15.28 -5.19 -7.93
C LYS A 103 13.76 -5.17 -8.03
N GLU A 104 13.25 -4.97 -9.24
CA GLU A 104 11.80 -5.00 -9.50
C GLU A 104 11.24 -6.39 -9.17
N LEU A 105 10.27 -6.43 -8.25
CA LEU A 105 9.54 -7.62 -7.83
C LEU A 105 8.26 -7.79 -8.64
N ALA A 106 7.51 -6.70 -8.82
CA ALA A 106 6.25 -6.69 -9.54
C ALA A 106 5.93 -5.30 -10.10
N LYS A 107 5.24 -5.28 -11.25
CA LYS A 107 4.73 -4.06 -11.88
C LYS A 107 3.31 -4.30 -12.38
N LYS A 108 2.42 -3.34 -12.14
CA LYS A 108 1.00 -3.42 -12.53
C LYS A 108 0.41 -2.02 -12.72
N THR A 109 -0.45 -1.89 -13.73
CA THR A 109 -1.27 -0.71 -13.96
C THR A 109 -2.71 -1.01 -13.54
N ILE A 110 -3.33 -0.09 -12.81
CA ILE A 110 -4.73 -0.15 -12.40
C ILE A 110 -5.49 1.00 -13.05
N LYS A 111 -6.78 0.81 -13.32
CA LYS A 111 -7.59 1.82 -14.04
C LYS A 111 -8.14 2.92 -13.15
N HIS A 112 -8.32 2.64 -11.86
CA HIS A 112 -8.95 3.54 -10.90
C HIS A 112 -8.31 3.41 -9.52
N THR A 113 -8.28 4.51 -8.77
CA THR A 113 -7.96 4.56 -7.33
C THR A 113 -9.18 4.99 -6.54
N ILE A 114 -9.12 4.89 -5.21
CA ILE A 114 -10.13 5.43 -4.31
C ILE A 114 -10.33 6.93 -4.62
N PRO A 115 -11.58 7.42 -4.76
CA PRO A 115 -11.82 8.74 -5.35
C PRO A 115 -11.80 9.92 -4.37
N LEU A 116 -11.99 9.69 -3.08
CA LEU A 116 -12.43 10.77 -2.18
C LEU A 116 -11.80 10.73 -0.80
N MET A 117 -11.83 9.58 -0.13
CA MET A 117 -11.27 9.42 1.22
C MET A 117 -10.73 8.00 1.37
N MET A 118 -9.48 7.87 1.82
CA MET A 118 -8.86 6.56 2.01
C MET A 118 -9.48 5.76 3.15
N THR A 119 -9.88 6.42 4.24
CA THR A 119 -10.41 5.76 5.45
C THR A 119 -11.44 6.65 6.13
N ILE A 120 -12.61 6.10 6.46
CA ILE A 120 -13.61 6.76 7.32
C ILE A 120 -13.56 6.20 8.75
N ASP A 121 -13.08 4.96 8.92
CA ASP A 121 -13.26 4.12 10.11
C ASP A 121 -11.97 3.46 10.63
N GLU A 122 -10.80 3.78 10.05
CA GLU A 122 -9.54 3.10 10.34
C GLU A 122 -8.36 4.06 10.62
N THR A 123 -7.28 3.49 11.14
CA THR A 123 -6.05 4.20 11.51
C THR A 123 -4.93 4.01 10.50
N PHE A 124 -3.88 4.82 10.65
CA PHE A 124 -2.57 4.57 10.08
C PHE A 124 -1.74 3.79 11.09
N ASP A 125 -1.45 2.53 10.79
CA ASP A 125 -0.76 1.62 11.70
C ASP A 125 0.60 1.19 11.14
N ILE A 126 1.62 1.14 12.02
CA ILE A 126 2.97 0.67 11.71
C ILE A 126 3.27 -0.56 12.57
N GLY A 127 3.77 -1.63 11.95
CA GLY A 127 4.24 -2.84 12.64
C GLY A 127 3.17 -3.80 13.14
N VAL A 128 1.88 -3.44 13.05
CA VAL A 128 0.76 -4.34 13.37
C VAL A 128 -0.53 -3.84 12.73
N ASP A 129 -1.31 -4.73 12.16
CA ASP A 129 -2.72 -4.48 11.83
C ASP A 129 -3.60 -5.09 12.93
N THR A 130 -4.57 -4.33 13.46
CA THR A 130 -5.35 -4.73 14.66
C THR A 130 -6.86 -4.72 14.50
N ARG A 131 -7.42 -3.99 13.53
CA ARG A 131 -8.88 -3.79 13.44
C ARG A 131 -9.52 -4.66 12.38
N THR A 132 -9.36 -4.28 11.11
CA THR A 132 -9.91 -5.03 9.98
C THR A 132 -8.85 -5.22 8.91
N ALA A 133 -8.75 -6.45 8.39
CA ALA A 133 -7.69 -6.78 7.45
C ALA A 133 -7.93 -6.08 6.11
N VAL A 134 -6.90 -5.42 5.58
CA VAL A 134 -6.91 -4.88 4.20
C VAL A 134 -7.04 -6.00 3.18
N ASP A 135 -6.61 -7.21 3.55
CA ASP A 135 -6.57 -8.38 2.70
C ASP A 135 -6.85 -9.68 3.49
N SER A 136 -7.57 -10.63 2.90
CA SER A 136 -7.97 -11.87 3.58
C SER A 136 -6.87 -12.93 3.69
N SER A 137 -5.64 -12.65 3.25
CA SER A 137 -4.51 -13.60 3.26
C SER A 137 -3.82 -13.75 4.61
N TYR A 138 -4.16 -12.93 5.59
CA TYR A 138 -3.57 -12.97 6.93
C TYR A 138 -4.64 -12.90 8.03
N THR A 139 -4.23 -13.16 9.27
CA THR A 139 -5.11 -13.11 10.45
C THR A 139 -4.68 -11.99 11.39
N LEU A 140 -5.66 -11.35 12.03
CA LEU A 140 -5.44 -10.27 12.98
C LEU A 140 -5.27 -10.80 14.41
N PRO A 141 -4.47 -10.15 15.26
CA PRO A 141 -3.58 -9.04 14.93
C PRO A 141 -2.37 -9.52 14.10
N PHE A 142 -2.05 -8.81 13.02
CA PHE A 142 -0.99 -9.20 12.09
C PHE A 142 0.32 -8.49 12.40
N ARG A 143 0.92 -8.84 13.54
CA ARG A 143 2.12 -8.19 14.07
C ARG A 143 3.37 -8.56 13.26
N PHE A 144 4.17 -7.55 12.92
CA PHE A 144 5.48 -7.75 12.31
C PHE A 144 6.46 -8.40 13.29
N THR A 145 7.10 -9.47 12.85
CA THR A 145 8.07 -10.25 13.66
C THR A 145 9.52 -9.88 13.40
N GLY A 146 9.79 -8.97 12.46
CA GLY A 146 11.09 -8.34 12.27
C GLY A 146 11.19 -6.97 12.94
N THR A 147 12.22 -6.21 12.56
CA THR A 147 12.38 -4.80 12.97
C THR A 147 12.08 -3.88 11.80
N ILE A 148 11.34 -2.80 12.04
CA ILE A 148 11.19 -1.70 11.07
C ILE A 148 12.18 -0.62 11.48
N ASP A 149 13.26 -0.49 10.73
CA ASP A 149 14.33 0.45 11.01
C ASP A 149 13.92 1.87 10.60
N LYS A 150 13.24 1.99 9.45
CA LYS A 150 12.72 3.26 8.95
C LYS A 150 11.56 3.06 7.98
N LEU A 151 10.60 3.97 8.04
CA LEU A 151 9.49 4.05 7.10
C LEU A 151 9.37 5.49 6.59
N THR A 152 9.40 5.66 5.27
CA THR A 152 9.37 6.97 4.62
C THR A 152 8.26 7.01 3.58
N PHE A 153 7.45 8.07 3.64
CA PHE A 153 6.48 8.41 2.60
C PHE A 153 6.95 9.64 1.87
N LYS A 154 7.12 9.55 0.55
CA LYS A 154 7.35 10.69 -0.33
C LYS A 154 6.11 10.90 -1.18
N LEU A 155 5.46 12.04 -0.98
CA LEU A 155 4.22 12.38 -1.70
C LEU A 155 4.54 13.45 -2.75
N GLY A 156 4.07 13.23 -3.98
CA GLY A 156 4.05 14.24 -5.03
C GLY A 156 2.98 15.31 -4.78
N PRO A 157 2.95 16.38 -5.60
CA PRO A 157 1.87 17.37 -5.54
C PRO A 157 0.52 16.74 -5.92
N SER A 158 -0.58 17.26 -5.36
CA SER A 158 -1.93 16.87 -5.78
C SER A 158 -2.14 17.19 -7.26
N GLN A 159 -2.61 16.19 -8.01
CA GLN A 159 -2.93 16.25 -9.43
C GLN A 159 -4.44 16.44 -9.68
N LEU A 160 -5.21 16.86 -8.67
CA LEU A 160 -6.58 17.33 -8.89
C LEU A 160 -6.58 18.51 -9.87
N SER A 161 -7.54 18.51 -10.80
CA SER A 161 -7.69 19.63 -11.73
C SER A 161 -8.16 20.89 -10.99
N VAL A 162 -7.93 22.06 -11.58
CA VAL A 162 -8.42 23.33 -11.01
C VAL A 162 -9.94 23.31 -10.83
N ALA A 163 -10.66 22.72 -11.80
CA ALA A 163 -12.10 22.59 -11.74
C ALA A 163 -12.54 21.68 -10.58
N ASP A 164 -11.87 20.54 -10.38
CA ASP A 164 -12.20 19.61 -9.29
C ASP A 164 -11.90 20.20 -7.92
N LYS A 165 -10.78 20.94 -7.78
CA LYS A 165 -10.44 21.65 -6.54
C LYS A 165 -11.52 22.68 -6.19
N LYS A 166 -11.90 23.51 -7.17
CA LYS A 166 -12.96 24.51 -6.99
C LYS A 166 -14.29 23.85 -6.62
N ALA A 167 -14.68 22.76 -7.28
CA ALA A 167 -15.91 22.04 -6.97
C ALA A 167 -15.90 21.45 -5.55
N ALA A 168 -14.76 20.92 -5.10
CA ALA A 168 -14.60 20.42 -3.73
C ALA A 168 -14.69 21.54 -2.68
N GLU A 169 -14.05 22.69 -2.93
CA GLU A 169 -14.12 23.87 -2.07
C GLU A 169 -15.56 24.42 -1.96
N GLU A 170 -16.28 24.53 -3.08
CA GLU A 170 -17.69 24.95 -3.12
C GLU A 170 -18.60 23.97 -2.37
N ALA A 171 -18.40 22.67 -2.56
CA ALA A 171 -19.16 21.64 -1.85
C ALA A 171 -18.91 21.69 -0.33
N TYR A 172 -17.65 21.91 0.08
CA TYR A 172 -17.29 22.05 1.50
C TYR A 172 -17.92 23.31 2.12
N ALA A 173 -17.88 24.45 1.42
CA ALA A 173 -18.50 25.68 1.89
C ALA A 173 -20.00 25.50 2.11
N LYS A 174 -20.70 24.87 1.16
CA LYS A 174 -22.15 24.60 1.25
C LYS A 174 -22.52 23.63 2.38
N ALA A 175 -21.64 22.69 2.74
CA ALA A 175 -21.91 21.72 3.80
C ALA A 175 -21.77 22.30 5.21
N ASN A 176 -21.11 23.45 5.35
CA ASN A 176 -20.88 24.13 6.64
C ASN A 176 -21.74 25.40 6.82
N ASP A 177 -22.70 25.62 5.93
CA ASP A 177 -23.70 26.70 5.96
C ASP A 177 -25.05 26.11 6.39
#